data_AF-A0A2S5N2Q8-F1
#
_entry.id   AF-A0A2S5N2Q8-F1
#
_cell.length_a   1.000
_cell.length_b   1.000
_cell.length_c   1.000
_cell.angle_alpha   90.00
_cell.angle_beta   90.00
_cell.angle_gamma   90.00
#
_symmetry.space_group_name_H-M   'P 1'
#
loop_
_entity.id
_entity.type
_entity.pdbx_description
1 polymer ?
#
loop_
_entity_poly.entity_id
_entity_poly.type
_entity_poly.pdbx_seq_one_letter_code
_entity_poly.pdbx_strand_id
1 'polypeptide(L)' 'MTDALQLDFFKRPAAKRPAMMSFADRGWNGRGEQIALFKCPRCGSRSSWIIVASHEEELRGVLCPKCNKERAR' A
#
# COMPACT_ATOMS: atom_id res chain seq x y z
N MET A 1 -27.98 -37.00 -20.97
CA MET A 1 -27.08 -36.64 -19.86
C MET A 1 -25.77 -36.26 -20.52
N THR A 2 -25.60 -35.00 -20.90
CA THR A 2 -24.45 -34.53 -21.67
C THR A 2 -23.80 -33.38 -20.90
N ASP A 3 -22.56 -33.67 -20.51
CA ASP A 3 -21.45 -32.73 -20.37
C ASP A 3 -21.72 -31.40 -19.69
N ALA A 4 -21.73 -31.44 -18.35
CA ALA A 4 -21.20 -30.34 -17.56
C ALA A 4 -19.66 -30.38 -17.60
N LEU A 5 -19.08 -30.22 -18.80
CA LEU A 5 -17.63 -30.10 -19.01
C LEU A 5 -17.15 -28.73 -18.51
N GLN A 6 -16.87 -28.69 -17.21
CA GLN A 6 -15.67 -28.07 -16.64
C GLN A 6 -15.37 -26.61 -17.04
N LEU A 7 -16.11 -25.66 -16.44
CA LEU A 7 -15.82 -24.22 -16.48
C LEU A 7 -14.68 -23.77 -15.54
N ASP A 8 -14.05 -24.69 -14.80
CA ASP A 8 -13.06 -24.36 -13.76
C ASP A 8 -11.61 -24.23 -14.26
N PHE A 9 -11.36 -24.35 -15.58
CA PHE A 9 -9.99 -24.49 -16.11
C PHE A 9 -9.15 -23.21 -16.13
N PHE A 10 -9.75 -22.03 -15.95
CA PHE A 10 -9.00 -20.78 -15.90
C PHE A 10 -9.09 -20.15 -14.51
N LYS A 11 -8.39 -20.72 -13.52
CA LYS A 11 -8.00 -19.96 -12.33
C LYS A 11 -7.12 -18.79 -12.79
N ARG A 12 -7.74 -17.65 -13.11
CA ARG A 12 -7.02 -16.42 -13.43
C ARG A 12 -6.05 -16.16 -12.26
N PRO A 13 -4.74 -16.02 -12.50
CA PRO A 13 -3.82 -15.74 -11.42
C PRO A 13 -4.28 -14.46 -10.73
N ALA A 14 -4.63 -14.55 -9.45
CA ALA A 14 -5.05 -13.39 -8.68
C ALA A 14 -3.89 -12.40 -8.68
N ALA A 15 -4.10 -11.23 -9.28
CA ALA A 15 -3.10 -10.18 -9.27
C ALA A 15 -2.75 -9.87 -7.80
N LYS A 16 -1.48 -10.01 -7.43
CA LYS A 16 -1.04 -9.71 -6.07
C LYS A 16 -1.45 -8.26 -5.75
N ARG A 17 -2.07 -8.00 -4.60
CA ARG A 17 -2.36 -6.62 -4.17
C ARG A 17 -1.06 -5.93 -3.73
N PRO A 18 -0.83 -4.66 -4.12
CA PRO A 18 0.37 -3.94 -3.71
C PRO A 18 0.46 -3.83 -2.19
N ALA A 19 1.69 -3.75 -1.67
CA ALA A 19 1.96 -3.53 -0.27
C ALA A 19 1.81 -2.05 0.08
N MET A 20 0.82 -1.74 0.91
CA MET A 20 0.64 -0.42 1.49
C MET A 20 1.36 -0.33 2.84
N MET A 21 1.89 0.84 3.14
CA MET A 21 2.32 1.29 4.46
C MET A 21 1.15 2.03 5.09
N SER A 22 0.86 1.71 6.36
CA SER A 22 -0.18 2.38 7.13
C SER A 22 0.40 3.58 7.87
N PHE A 23 -0.45 4.53 8.22
CA PHE A 23 -0.14 5.61 9.13
C PHE A 23 0.54 5.07 10.41
N ALA A 24 1.58 5.76 10.87
CA ALA A 24 2.31 5.41 12.08
C ALA A 24 2.40 6.59 13.05
N ASP A 25 2.65 7.80 12.55
CA ASP A 25 2.76 9.01 13.38
C ASP A 25 2.51 10.29 12.54
N ARG A 26 2.20 11.40 13.20
CA ARG A 26 2.03 12.72 12.56
C ARG A 26 2.67 13.85 13.36
N GLY A 27 2.99 14.92 12.65
CA GLY A 27 3.46 16.15 13.25
C GLY A 27 3.30 17.34 12.31
N TRP A 28 3.96 18.43 12.67
CA TRP A 28 4.06 19.65 11.87
C TRP A 28 5.54 19.93 11.63
N ASN A 29 5.89 20.31 10.41
CA ASN A 29 7.26 20.73 10.11
C ASN A 29 7.48 22.21 10.51
N GLY A 30 8.73 22.70 10.37
CA GLY A 30 9.07 24.09 10.71
C GLY A 30 8.43 25.17 9.84
N ARG A 31 7.70 24.79 8.79
CA ARG A 31 6.94 25.69 7.90
C ARG A 31 5.43 25.70 8.22
N GLY A 32 5.00 24.93 9.21
CA GLY A 32 3.57 24.79 9.53
C GLY A 32 2.82 23.89 8.56
N GLU A 33 3.49 22.97 7.87
CA GLU A 33 2.84 21.94 7.05
C GLU A 33 2.67 20.65 7.85
N GLN A 34 1.53 19.96 7.69
CA GLN A 34 1.30 18.67 8.31
C GLN A 34 2.15 17.60 7.62
N ILE A 35 2.83 16.79 8.44
CA ILE A 35 3.68 15.69 7.99
C ILE A 35 3.27 14.39 8.67
N ALA A 36 3.38 13.29 7.94
CA ALA A 36 3.07 11.95 8.43
C ALA A 36 4.23 10.98 8.18
N LEU A 37 4.39 10.05 9.11
CA LEU A 37 5.28 8.90 9.02
C LEU A 37 4.45 7.64 8.80
N PHE A 38 4.88 6.79 7.88
CA PHE A 38 4.20 5.55 7.54
C PHE A 38 5.08 4.33 7.86
N LYS A 39 4.44 3.22 8.24
CA LYS A 39 5.12 1.95 8.52
C LYS A 39 4.48 0.82 7.72
N CYS A 40 5.31 0.00 7.09
CA CYS A 40 4.83 -1.22 6.43
C CYS A 40 4.49 -2.29 7.47
N PRO A 41 3.25 -2.79 7.54
CA PRO A 41 2.89 -3.87 8.47
C PRO A 41 3.52 -5.21 8.06
N ARG A 42 3.93 -5.38 6.79
CA ARG A 42 4.50 -6.64 6.30
C ARG A 42 6.00 -6.79 6.60
N CYS A 43 6.80 -5.75 6.35
CA CYS A 43 8.26 -5.81 6.48
C CYS A 43 8.84 -4.88 7.55
N GLY A 44 8.00 -4.11 8.24
CA GLY A 44 8.41 -3.19 9.30
C GLY A 44 9.12 -1.91 8.85
N SER A 45 9.40 -1.75 7.56
CA SER A 45 10.06 -0.55 7.02
C SER A 45 9.25 0.71 7.29
N ARG A 46 9.93 1.83 7.60
CA ARG A 46 9.33 3.15 7.75
C ARG A 46 9.59 4.02 6.51
N SER A 47 8.67 4.91 6.18
CA SER A 47 8.89 5.97 5.21
C SER A 47 9.76 7.09 5.83
N SER A 48 10.16 8.07 5.02
CA SER A 48 10.51 9.39 5.54
C SER A 48 9.24 10.12 6.00
N TRP A 49 9.40 11.30 6.61
CA TRP A 49 8.29 12.24 6.82
C TRP A 49 7.80 12.75 5.47
N ILE A 50 6.50 12.60 5.21
CA ILE A 50 5.85 13.02 3.95
C ILE A 50 4.84 14.11 4.29
N ILE A 51 4.82 15.18 3.50
CA ILE A 51 3.80 16.22 3.60
C ILE A 51 2.46 15.63 3.20
N VAL A 52 1.44 15.80 4.04
CA VAL A 52 0.07 15.35 3.80
C VAL A 52 -0.86 16.55 3.91
N ALA A 53 -1.81 16.65 2.97
CA ALA A 53 -2.75 17.75 2.92
C ALA A 53 -3.98 17.51 3.80
N SER A 54 -4.34 16.24 4.06
CA SER A 54 -5.51 15.89 4.87
C SER A 54 -5.39 14.55 5.58
N HIS A 55 -6.31 14.31 6.53
CA HIS A 55 -6.38 13.04 7.25
C HIS A 55 -6.76 11.86 6.33
N GLU A 56 -7.56 12.10 5.29
CA GLU A 56 -7.92 11.07 4.30
C GLU A 56 -6.69 10.57 3.53
N GLU A 57 -5.69 11.43 3.27
CA GLU A 57 -4.43 11.03 2.66
C GLU A 57 -3.59 10.14 3.58
N GLU A 58 -3.60 10.42 4.89
CA GLU A 58 -2.96 9.57 5.90
C GLU A 58 -3.59 8.17 5.91
N LEU A 59 -4.92 8.08 5.83
CA LEU A 59 -5.65 6.82 5.82
C LEU A 59 -5.45 6.01 4.54
N ARG A 60 -5.27 6.68 3.39
CA ARG A 60 -4.97 6.02 2.11
C ARG A 60 -3.64 5.26 2.17
N GLY A 61 -2.66 5.78 2.92
CA GLY A 61 -1.34 5.19 3.05
C GLY A 61 -0.50 5.27 1.76
N VAL A 62 0.75 4.80 1.85
CA VAL A 62 1.71 4.89 0.74
C VAL A 62 2.24 3.53 0.34
N LEU A 63 2.73 3.38 -0.90
CA LEU A 63 3.32 2.12 -1.35
C LEU A 63 4.62 1.82 -0.59
N CYS A 64 4.79 0.57 -0.15
CA CYS A 64 6.06 0.12 0.43
C CYS A 64 7.09 -0.17 -0.67
N PRO A 65 8.20 0.57 -0.79
CA PRO A 65 9.19 0.36 -1.84
C PRO A 65 9.92 -0.98 -1.70
N LYS A 66 10.06 -1.51 -0.48
CA LYS A 66 10.74 -2.80 -0.25
C LYS A 66 9.91 -4.01 -0.62
N CYS A 67 8.60 -3.99 -0.35
CA CYS A 67 7.69 -5.09 -0.68
C CYS A 67 7.20 -5.04 -2.13
N ASN A 68 7.29 -3.88 -2.78
CA ASN A 68 6.85 -3.66 -4.16
C ASN A 68 8.01 -3.47 -5.15
N LYS A 69 9.22 -3.97 -4.86
CA LYS A 69 10.41 -3.76 -5.72
C LYS A 69 10.19 -4.11 -7.19
N GLU A 70 9.38 -5.12 -7.48
CA GLU A 70 9.05 -5.56 -8.85
C GLU A 70 8.02 -4.66 -9.57
N ARG A 71 7.37 -3.73 -8.85
CA ARG A 71 6.36 -2.79 -9.39
C ARG A 71 6.88 -1.37 -9.55
N ALA A 72 8.12 -1.13 -9.18
CA ALA A 72 8.77 0.18 -9.28
C ALA A 72 9.52 0.36 -10.62
N ARG A 73 9.35 -0.56 -11.57
CA ARG A 73 9.84 -0.47 -12.96
C ARG A 73 8.68 -0.21 -13.90
#